data_AF-A0A519QSY9-F1
#
_entry.id   AF-A0A519QSY9-F1
#
_cell.length_a   1.000
_cell.length_b   1.000
_cell.length_c   1.000
_cell.angle_alpha   90.00
_cell.angle_beta   90.00
_cell.angle_gamma   90.00
#
_symmetry.space_group_name_H-M   'P 1'
#
loop_
_entity.id
_entity.type
_entity.pdbx_description
1 polymer ?
#
loop_
_entity_poly.entity_id
_entity_poly.type
_entity_poly.pdbx_seq_one_letter_code
_entity_poly.pdbx_strand_id
1 'polypeptide(L)'
;SVRIQTYNRPSEKANLLISEGISSWTFNYGNTYRFSVSTKWVYPLTQKSYNNLVDGDLAYVTVANGDDNLYVQKLSAHFVSPLNSNLGNYYLYVPLFTGEEVLFNKAEALAMQEKYDDAIALLNVLIPKRTKNYNSSMHDLTKDKITNHYAGTDFKAKLVNAILDLKRIEFVHEGLRWLDILRLRMRIEHPVADKSITGQFNTVLEANDPRRQIQLPPSTVLAGLEPNTR
;
A
#
# COMPACT_ATOMS: atom_id res chain seq x y z
N SER A 1 -1.91 1.22 -20.32
CA SER A 1 -1.27 -0.10 -20.42
C SER A 1 -2.28 -1.17 -20.03
N VAL A 2 -2.36 -2.28 -20.78
CA VAL A 2 -3.30 -3.41 -20.55
C VAL A 2 -3.24 -3.94 -19.11
N ARG A 3 -2.09 -3.80 -18.43
CA ARG A 3 -1.88 -4.29 -17.06
C ARG A 3 -2.63 -3.50 -15.97
N ILE A 4 -2.86 -2.20 -16.17
CA ILE A 4 -3.59 -1.36 -15.20
C ILE A 4 -5.06 -1.72 -15.19
N GLN A 5 -5.62 -2.04 -16.36
CA GLN A 5 -7.03 -2.38 -16.48
C GLN A 5 -7.37 -3.74 -15.86
N THR A 6 -6.39 -4.61 -15.56
CA THR A 6 -6.68 -5.94 -15.01
C THR A 6 -7.02 -5.89 -13.53
N TYR A 7 -6.38 -5.02 -12.75
CA TYR A 7 -6.45 -5.05 -11.30
C TYR A 7 -7.88 -4.89 -10.76
N ASN A 8 -8.66 -3.94 -11.29
CA ASN A 8 -10.03 -3.69 -10.86
C ASN A 8 -11.12 -4.27 -11.79
N ARG A 9 -10.78 -5.29 -12.59
CA ARG A 9 -11.77 -5.98 -13.42
C ARG A 9 -12.65 -6.91 -12.58
N PRO A 10 -13.97 -6.93 -12.81
CA PRO A 10 -14.86 -7.95 -12.22
C PRO A 10 -14.51 -9.39 -12.62
N SER A 11 -13.85 -9.57 -13.77
CA SER A 11 -13.42 -10.90 -14.25
C SER A 11 -12.14 -11.42 -13.56
N GLU A 12 -11.44 -10.58 -12.81
CA GLU A 12 -10.23 -11.00 -12.10
C GLU A 12 -10.62 -11.84 -10.88
N LYS A 13 -10.15 -13.09 -10.83
CA LYS A 13 -10.56 -14.06 -9.81
C LYS A 13 -10.05 -13.72 -8.42
N ALA A 14 -8.99 -12.90 -8.35
CA ALA A 14 -8.48 -12.38 -7.09
C ALA A 14 -9.40 -11.33 -6.46
N ASN A 15 -10.32 -10.71 -7.19
CA ASN A 15 -11.26 -9.74 -6.64
C ASN A 15 -12.49 -10.45 -6.06
N LEU A 16 -12.58 -10.50 -4.73
CA LEU A 16 -13.63 -11.22 -4.01
C LEU A 16 -14.84 -10.34 -3.72
N LEU A 17 -14.63 -9.03 -3.56
CA LEU A 17 -15.69 -8.02 -3.44
C LEU A 17 -15.28 -6.77 -4.20
N ILE A 18 -16.17 -6.24 -5.02
CA ILE A 18 -16.00 -5.00 -5.76
C ILE A 18 -17.19 -4.09 -5.49
N SER A 19 -16.92 -2.81 -5.29
CA SER A 19 -17.94 -1.75 -5.30
C SER A 19 -17.69 -0.80 -6.46
N GLU A 20 -18.77 -0.37 -7.11
CA GLU A 20 -18.73 0.70 -8.09
C GLU A 20 -19.10 2.03 -7.41
N GLY A 21 -18.46 3.12 -7.84
CA GLY A 21 -18.84 4.47 -7.44
C GLY A 21 -18.42 5.52 -8.47
N ILE A 22 -19.12 6.65 -8.49
CA ILE A 22 -18.73 7.81 -9.28
C ILE A 22 -17.44 8.36 -8.69
N SER A 23 -16.35 8.31 -9.44
CA SER A 23 -15.05 8.79 -9.01
C SER A 23 -14.13 9.05 -10.20
N SER A 24 -13.57 10.25 -10.24
CA SER A 24 -12.49 10.62 -11.15
C SER A 24 -11.10 10.50 -10.50
N TRP A 25 -10.99 9.74 -9.40
CA TRP A 25 -9.75 9.61 -8.63
C TRP A 25 -8.56 9.19 -9.50
N THR A 26 -8.77 8.28 -10.48
CA THR A 26 -7.73 7.82 -11.41
C THR A 26 -7.24 8.87 -12.41
N PHE A 27 -7.85 10.05 -12.47
CA PHE A 27 -7.44 11.15 -13.35
C PHE A 27 -6.78 12.29 -12.57
N ASN A 28 -7.19 12.50 -11.31
CA ASN A 28 -6.76 13.63 -10.51
C ASN A 28 -5.53 13.34 -9.62
N TYR A 29 -5.13 12.06 -9.43
CA TYR A 29 -4.07 11.69 -8.49
C TYR A 29 -2.69 12.28 -8.82
N GLY A 30 -2.42 12.62 -10.09
CA GLY A 30 -1.11 13.16 -10.49
C GLY A 30 -0.90 14.57 -9.95
N ASN A 31 -1.98 15.33 -9.75
CA ASN A 31 -1.93 16.76 -9.51
C ASN A 31 -1.85 17.14 -8.01
N THR A 32 -1.77 16.15 -7.12
CA THR A 32 -1.62 16.38 -5.67
C THR A 32 -0.15 16.23 -5.28
N TYR A 33 0.50 17.33 -4.89
CA TYR A 33 1.88 17.33 -4.39
C TYR A 33 1.97 17.21 -2.86
N ARG A 34 0.91 17.61 -2.14
CA ARG A 34 0.88 17.52 -0.68
C ARG A 34 0.38 16.13 -0.28
N PHE A 35 1.14 15.46 0.58
CA PHE A 35 0.85 14.10 1.07
C PHE A 35 0.81 13.02 -0.02
N SER A 36 1.41 13.27 -1.19
CA SER A 36 1.63 12.23 -2.18
C SER A 36 2.70 11.25 -1.72
N VAL A 37 2.75 10.09 -2.38
CA VAL A 37 3.80 9.12 -2.09
C VAL A 37 5.10 9.55 -2.76
N SER A 38 6.16 9.62 -1.96
CA SER A 38 7.50 9.99 -2.45
C SER A 38 8.23 8.78 -3.04
N THR A 39 9.11 9.06 -4.01
CA THR A 39 9.95 8.03 -4.64
C THR A 39 10.82 7.29 -3.61
N LYS A 40 11.25 8.00 -2.56
CA LYS A 40 12.01 7.47 -1.42
C LYS A 40 11.31 6.30 -0.72
N TRP A 41 9.98 6.25 -0.76
CA TRP A 41 9.21 5.22 -0.09
C TRP A 41 8.81 4.05 -0.98
N VAL A 42 8.84 4.23 -2.30
CA VAL A 42 8.39 3.21 -3.26
C VAL A 42 9.56 2.50 -3.91
N TYR A 43 10.61 3.21 -4.32
CA TYR A 43 11.72 2.60 -5.05
C TYR A 43 12.49 1.54 -4.25
N PRO A 44 12.75 1.70 -2.94
CA PRO A 44 13.34 0.63 -2.14
C PRO A 44 12.51 -0.66 -2.08
N LEU A 45 11.20 -0.57 -2.36
CA LEU A 45 10.32 -1.74 -2.42
C LEU A 45 10.27 -2.34 -3.82
N THR A 46 10.30 -1.50 -4.86
CA THR A 46 9.97 -1.91 -6.23
C THR A 46 11.15 -2.08 -7.17
N GLN A 47 12.33 -1.53 -6.87
CA GLN A 47 13.45 -1.49 -7.82
C GLN A 47 14.67 -2.24 -7.28
N LYS A 48 15.29 -3.06 -8.13
CA LYS A 48 16.50 -3.81 -7.79
C LYS A 48 17.67 -2.87 -7.43
N SER A 49 17.80 -1.75 -8.14
CA SER A 49 18.85 -0.75 -7.94
C SER A 49 18.85 -0.13 -6.53
N TYR A 50 17.74 -0.23 -5.80
CA TYR A 50 17.60 0.23 -4.42
C TYR A 50 17.71 -0.92 -3.40
N ASN A 51 18.24 -2.08 -3.81
CA ASN A 51 18.42 -3.27 -3.00
C ASN A 51 17.09 -3.75 -2.39
N ASN A 52 16.04 -3.88 -3.20
CA ASN A 52 14.76 -4.39 -2.73
C ASN A 52 14.83 -5.87 -2.30
N LEU A 53 13.84 -6.30 -1.52
CA LEU A 53 13.78 -7.65 -0.95
C LEU A 53 13.85 -8.79 -2.00
N VAL A 54 13.29 -8.57 -3.19
CA VAL A 54 13.11 -9.59 -4.23
C VAL A 54 14.33 -9.71 -5.15
N ASP A 55 15.30 -8.80 -5.05
CA ASP A 55 16.46 -8.69 -5.95
C ASP A 55 16.09 -8.59 -7.45
N GLY A 56 14.97 -7.92 -7.72
CA GLY A 56 14.40 -7.80 -9.06
C GLY A 56 13.37 -6.67 -9.15
N ASP A 57 13.19 -6.10 -10.35
CA ASP A 57 12.24 -5.02 -10.55
C ASP A 57 10.80 -5.53 -10.49
N LEU A 58 9.99 -4.94 -9.62
CA LEU A 58 8.59 -5.26 -9.49
C LEU A 58 7.77 -4.67 -10.65
N ALA A 59 6.67 -5.35 -10.99
CA ALA A 59 5.83 -5.08 -12.14
C ALA A 59 4.76 -4.00 -11.88
N TYR A 60 4.78 -3.36 -10.71
CA TYR A 60 3.89 -2.23 -10.40
C TYR A 60 4.15 -1.07 -11.36
N VAL A 61 3.09 -0.53 -11.95
CA VAL A 61 3.19 0.63 -12.83
C VAL A 61 3.30 1.87 -11.97
N THR A 62 4.50 2.43 -11.89
CA THR A 62 4.76 3.69 -11.21
C THR A 62 4.88 4.82 -12.21
N VAL A 63 4.38 5.99 -11.86
CA VAL A 63 4.53 7.18 -12.69
C VAL A 63 4.92 8.35 -11.81
N ALA A 64 5.94 9.08 -12.22
CA ALA A 64 6.40 10.28 -11.54
C ALA A 64 5.68 11.51 -12.07
N ASN A 65 5.39 12.47 -11.20
CA ASN A 65 4.92 13.80 -11.61
C ASN A 65 5.74 14.91 -10.95
N GLY A 66 6.79 15.37 -11.63
CA GLY A 66 7.78 16.28 -11.06
C GLY A 66 8.74 15.58 -10.09
N ASP A 67 9.41 16.38 -9.27
CA ASP A 67 10.47 15.89 -8.37
C ASP A 67 9.88 15.22 -7.12
N ASP A 68 10.34 13.99 -6.85
CA ASP A 68 10.01 13.19 -5.66
C ASP A 68 8.50 12.95 -5.42
N ASN A 69 7.65 13.11 -6.44
CA ASN A 69 6.25 12.75 -6.40
C ASN A 69 6.00 11.56 -7.34
N LEU A 70 5.49 10.47 -6.77
CA LEU A 70 5.22 9.23 -7.47
C LEU A 70 3.76 8.82 -7.24
N TYR A 71 3.21 8.06 -8.17
CA TYR A 71 1.98 7.30 -7.95
C TYR A 71 2.12 5.90 -8.50
N VAL A 72 1.31 4.98 -7.94
CA VAL A 72 1.24 3.58 -8.39
C VAL A 72 -0.10 3.42 -9.08
N GLN A 73 -0.05 3.33 -10.40
CA GLN A 73 -1.22 3.24 -11.25
C GLN A 73 -1.73 1.80 -11.29
N LYS A 74 -2.72 1.50 -10.45
CA LYS A 74 -3.36 0.18 -10.44
C LYS A 74 -4.84 0.18 -10.79
N LEU A 75 -5.57 1.27 -10.51
CA LEU A 75 -7.00 1.35 -10.82
C LEU A 75 -7.23 2.08 -12.15
N SER A 76 -8.25 1.65 -12.89
CA SER A 76 -8.73 2.33 -14.10
C SER A 76 -10.19 2.70 -13.96
N ALA A 77 -10.54 3.98 -14.08
CA ALA A 77 -11.93 4.40 -14.22
C ALA A 77 -12.41 4.24 -15.68
N HIS A 78 -13.72 4.15 -15.85
CA HIS A 78 -14.38 4.15 -17.15
C HIS A 78 -15.32 5.35 -17.25
N PHE A 79 -15.36 5.99 -18.42
CA PHE A 79 -16.19 7.16 -18.67
C PHE A 79 -17.52 6.73 -19.27
N VAL A 80 -18.62 7.25 -18.73
CA VAL A 80 -19.96 7.00 -19.23
C VAL A 80 -20.59 8.35 -19.57
N SER A 81 -20.94 8.53 -20.84
CA SER A 81 -21.69 9.69 -21.33
C SER A 81 -22.94 9.28 -22.10
N PRO A 82 -23.98 10.15 -22.13
CA PRO A 82 -25.09 10.00 -23.05
C PRO A 82 -24.64 10.00 -24.51
N LEU A 83 -25.45 9.38 -25.38
CA LEU A 83 -25.20 9.36 -26.82
C LEU A 83 -25.12 10.81 -27.36
N ASN A 84 -24.08 11.12 -28.13
CA ASN A 84 -23.77 12.45 -28.68
C ASN A 84 -23.38 13.53 -27.65
N SER A 85 -22.98 13.16 -26.43
CA SER A 85 -22.48 14.09 -25.41
C SER A 85 -21.01 13.85 -25.07
N ASN A 86 -20.24 14.94 -24.93
CA ASN A 86 -18.90 14.93 -24.33
C ASN A 86 -18.93 15.15 -22.81
N LEU A 87 -20.11 15.34 -22.23
CA LEU A 87 -20.32 15.44 -20.78
C LEU A 87 -20.75 14.07 -20.24
N GLY A 88 -20.11 13.64 -19.15
CA GLY A 88 -20.35 12.34 -18.54
C GLY A 88 -19.67 12.21 -17.19
N ASN A 89 -19.82 11.04 -16.57
CA ASN A 89 -19.23 10.73 -15.28
C ASN A 89 -18.17 9.64 -15.43
N TYR A 90 -17.14 9.71 -14.59
CA TYR A 90 -16.21 8.62 -14.39
C TYR A 90 -16.72 7.69 -13.30
N TYR A 91 -16.68 6.40 -13.59
CA TYR A 91 -17.04 5.34 -12.66
C TYR A 91 -15.82 4.48 -12.38
N LEU A 92 -15.60 4.20 -11.11
CA LEU A 92 -14.47 3.41 -10.63
C LEU A 92 -15.00 2.15 -9.95
N TYR A 93 -14.54 1.00 -10.45
CA TYR A 93 -14.63 -0.27 -9.73
C TYR A 93 -13.49 -0.32 -8.72
N VAL A 94 -13.83 -0.41 -7.44
CA VAL A 94 -12.86 -0.50 -6.34
C VAL A 94 -12.97 -1.90 -5.74
N PRO A 95 -11.92 -2.73 -5.85
CA PRO A 95 -11.84 -3.97 -5.08
C PRO A 95 -11.83 -3.61 -3.59
N LEU A 96 -12.82 -4.09 -2.84
CA LEU A 96 -12.92 -3.90 -1.39
C LEU A 96 -12.36 -5.08 -0.61
N PHE A 97 -12.23 -6.24 -1.26
CA PHE A 97 -11.63 -7.43 -0.69
C PHE A 97 -11.00 -8.27 -1.79
N THR A 98 -9.72 -8.63 -1.62
CA THR A 98 -8.94 -9.37 -2.61
C THR A 98 -8.25 -10.59 -2.02
N GLY A 99 -7.90 -11.54 -2.88
CA GLY A 99 -7.12 -12.72 -2.51
C GLY A 99 -5.74 -12.37 -1.96
N GLU A 100 -5.14 -11.27 -2.41
CA GLU A 100 -3.90 -10.74 -1.85
C GLU A 100 -4.05 -10.38 -0.37
N GLU A 101 -5.20 -9.83 0.06
CA GLU A 101 -5.41 -9.47 1.46
C GLU A 101 -5.45 -10.73 2.33
N VAL A 102 -6.16 -11.76 1.86
CA VAL A 102 -6.19 -13.09 2.49
C VAL A 102 -4.79 -13.68 2.57
N LEU A 103 -4.01 -13.60 1.47
CA LEU A 103 -2.65 -14.13 1.39
C LEU A 103 -1.75 -13.47 2.43
N PHE A 104 -1.73 -12.14 2.50
CA PHE A 104 -0.86 -11.41 3.43
C PHE A 104 -1.27 -11.62 4.88
N ASN A 105 -2.57 -11.56 5.19
CA ASN A 105 -3.04 -11.80 6.56
C ASN A 105 -2.73 -13.24 7.01
N LYS A 106 -2.86 -14.23 6.11
CA LYS A 106 -2.49 -15.62 6.39
C LYS A 106 -0.98 -15.80 6.55
N ALA A 107 -0.17 -15.20 5.68
CA ALA A 107 1.29 -15.27 5.76
C ALA A 107 1.79 -14.67 7.08
N GLU A 108 1.21 -13.54 7.52
CA GLU A 108 1.55 -12.93 8.80
C GLU A 108 1.14 -13.81 9.99
N ALA A 109 -0.07 -14.38 9.96
CA ALA A 109 -0.51 -15.31 11.02
C ALA A 109 0.42 -16.53 11.13
N LEU A 110 0.89 -17.08 10.00
CA LEU A 110 1.85 -18.18 9.98
C LEU A 110 3.22 -17.75 10.52
N ALA A 111 3.70 -16.56 10.16
CA ALA A 111 4.93 -16.01 10.72
C ALA A 111 4.85 -15.85 12.25
N MET A 112 3.71 -15.37 12.76
CA MET A 112 3.46 -15.24 14.19
C MET A 112 3.35 -16.58 14.92
N GLN A 113 2.89 -17.63 14.24
CA GLN A 113 2.89 -19.02 14.71
C GLN A 113 4.24 -19.72 14.52
N GLU A 114 5.26 -19.02 14.06
CA GLU A 114 6.61 -19.54 13.79
C GLU A 114 6.64 -20.63 12.69
N LYS A 115 5.59 -20.69 11.87
CA LYS A 115 5.48 -21.52 10.66
C LYS A 115 6.10 -20.79 9.48
N TYR A 116 7.41 -20.55 9.57
CA TYR A 116 8.15 -19.68 8.66
C TYR A 116 8.17 -20.17 7.22
N ASP A 117 8.36 -21.47 7.00
CA ASP A 117 8.42 -22.03 5.64
C ASP A 117 7.06 -21.91 4.93
N ASP A 118 5.96 -22.13 5.64
CA ASP A 118 4.61 -21.95 5.10
C ASP A 118 4.30 -20.49 4.75
N ALA A 119 4.75 -19.55 5.60
CA ALA A 119 4.60 -18.12 5.35
C ALA A 119 5.38 -17.67 4.10
N ILE A 120 6.64 -18.12 3.97
CA ILE A 120 7.48 -17.83 2.79
C ILE A 120 6.88 -18.46 1.53
N ALA A 121 6.36 -19.69 1.63
CA ALA A 121 5.70 -20.35 0.51
C ALA A 121 4.48 -19.54 0.00
N LEU A 122 3.68 -18.97 0.91
CA LEU A 122 2.58 -18.08 0.51
C LEU A 122 3.07 -16.81 -0.19
N LEU A 123 4.12 -16.17 0.32
CA LEU A 123 4.68 -14.98 -0.34
C LEU A 123 5.19 -15.32 -1.75
N ASN A 124 5.82 -16.47 -1.93
CA ASN A 124 6.31 -16.95 -3.22
C ASN A 124 5.19 -17.31 -4.21
N VAL A 125 3.91 -17.39 -3.79
CA VAL A 125 2.77 -17.42 -4.73
C VAL A 125 2.57 -16.07 -5.42
N LEU A 126 2.92 -14.96 -4.76
CA LEU A 126 2.77 -13.60 -5.26
C LEU A 126 3.97 -13.14 -6.10
N ILE A 127 5.19 -13.47 -5.69
CA ILE A 127 6.44 -13.02 -6.33
C ILE A 127 6.43 -13.15 -7.87
N PRO A 128 6.16 -14.32 -8.48
CA PRO A 128 6.17 -14.45 -9.94
C PRO A 128 5.13 -13.57 -10.64
N LYS A 129 4.05 -13.19 -9.96
CA LYS A 129 3.00 -12.31 -10.50
C LYS A 129 3.35 -10.82 -10.38
N ARG A 130 4.32 -10.47 -9.54
CA ARG A 130 4.70 -9.09 -9.23
C ARG A 130 6.12 -8.75 -9.63
N THR A 131 6.88 -9.67 -10.24
CA THR A 131 8.28 -9.43 -10.64
C THR A 131 8.44 -9.47 -12.17
N LYS A 132 9.17 -8.50 -12.73
CA LYS A 132 9.53 -8.48 -14.16
C LYS A 132 10.62 -9.52 -14.43
N ASN A 133 10.60 -10.14 -15.60
CA ASN A 133 11.60 -11.13 -16.03
C ASN A 133 11.85 -12.21 -14.96
N TYR A 134 10.77 -12.74 -14.39
CA TYR A 134 10.85 -13.61 -13.21
C TYR A 134 11.75 -14.83 -13.45
N ASN A 135 12.64 -15.09 -12.49
CA ASN A 135 13.46 -16.28 -12.38
C ASN A 135 13.41 -16.74 -10.92
N SER A 136 12.98 -17.98 -10.68
CA SER A 136 12.81 -18.52 -9.32
C SER A 136 14.10 -18.55 -8.52
N SER A 137 15.24 -18.90 -9.12
CA SER A 137 16.52 -18.96 -8.40
C SER A 137 17.00 -17.58 -7.95
N MET A 138 16.62 -16.54 -8.67
CA MET A 138 17.01 -15.16 -8.37
C MET A 138 15.98 -14.43 -7.51
N HIS A 139 14.69 -14.69 -7.65
CA HIS A 139 13.64 -13.83 -7.09
C HIS A 139 12.85 -14.47 -5.95
N ASP A 140 12.79 -15.79 -5.85
CA ASP A 140 12.05 -16.42 -4.76
C ASP A 140 12.63 -16.00 -3.41
N LEU A 141 11.75 -15.74 -2.45
CA LEU A 141 12.15 -15.43 -1.10
C LEU A 141 12.65 -16.69 -0.41
N THR A 142 13.76 -16.54 0.29
CA THR A 142 14.37 -17.58 1.13
C THR A 142 14.61 -17.01 2.52
N LYS A 143 14.82 -17.87 3.52
CA LYS A 143 15.21 -17.45 4.87
C LYS A 143 16.47 -16.58 4.84
N ASP A 144 17.45 -16.93 4.01
CA ASP A 144 18.70 -16.17 3.89
C ASP A 144 18.49 -14.77 3.34
N LYS A 145 17.69 -14.61 2.27
CA LYS A 145 17.37 -13.29 1.72
C LYS A 145 16.71 -12.39 2.75
N ILE A 146 15.69 -12.91 3.45
CA ILE A 146 14.97 -12.14 4.48
C ILE A 146 15.93 -11.80 5.64
N THR A 147 16.78 -12.74 6.05
CA THR A 147 17.76 -12.55 7.12
C THR A 147 18.78 -11.47 6.78
N ASN A 148 19.23 -11.44 5.53
CA ASN A 148 20.25 -10.51 5.04
C ASN A 148 19.67 -9.11 4.73
N HIS A 149 18.39 -9.02 4.35
CA HIS A 149 17.75 -7.76 4.01
C HIS A 149 17.34 -6.95 5.25
N TYR A 150 16.89 -7.61 6.31
CA TYR A 150 16.43 -6.95 7.54
C TYR A 150 17.43 -7.10 8.69
N ALA A 151 17.72 -5.99 9.38
CA ALA A 151 18.57 -5.98 10.58
C ALA A 151 17.93 -6.71 11.77
N GLY A 152 18.74 -7.06 12.78
CA GLY A 152 18.31 -7.73 14.02
C GLY A 152 18.54 -9.25 14.02
N THR A 153 18.20 -9.91 15.12
CA THR A 153 18.41 -11.35 15.34
C THR A 153 17.14 -12.19 15.27
N ASP A 154 15.97 -11.61 15.58
CA ASP A 154 14.69 -12.32 15.55
C ASP A 154 14.18 -12.50 14.12
N PHE A 155 14.17 -13.76 13.65
CA PHE A 155 13.68 -14.09 12.31
C PHE A 155 12.18 -13.78 12.14
N LYS A 156 11.38 -13.91 13.21
CA LYS A 156 9.95 -13.61 13.16
C LYS A 156 9.73 -12.13 12.83
N ALA A 157 10.40 -11.23 13.54
CA ALA A 157 10.35 -9.80 13.24
C ALA A 157 10.80 -9.47 11.80
N LYS A 158 11.86 -10.12 11.30
CA LYS A 158 12.32 -9.93 9.91
C LYS A 158 11.29 -10.38 8.88
N LEU A 159 10.68 -11.54 9.09
CA LEU A 159 9.65 -12.06 8.21
C LEU A 159 8.39 -11.20 8.24
N VAL A 160 7.97 -10.72 9.42
CA VAL A 160 6.84 -9.78 9.53
C VAL A 160 7.15 -8.48 8.79
N ASN A 161 8.36 -7.94 8.88
CA ASN A 161 8.77 -6.76 8.10
C ASN A 161 8.72 -7.04 6.58
N ALA A 162 9.21 -8.20 6.13
CA ALA A 162 9.10 -8.65 4.74
C ALA A 162 7.64 -8.65 4.23
N ILE A 163 6.74 -9.22 5.03
CA ILE A 163 5.30 -9.27 4.74
C ILE A 163 4.72 -7.85 4.64
N LEU A 164 5.04 -6.99 5.61
CA LEU A 164 4.53 -5.61 5.67
C LEU A 164 5.02 -4.76 4.50
N ASP A 165 6.26 -4.92 4.06
CA ASP A 165 6.81 -4.16 2.92
C ASP A 165 6.17 -4.56 1.60
N LEU A 166 5.98 -5.88 1.37
CA LEU A 166 5.25 -6.37 0.19
C LEU A 166 3.77 -5.96 0.24
N LYS A 167 3.13 -6.07 1.40
CA LYS A 167 1.75 -5.61 1.62
C LYS A 167 1.61 -4.11 1.37
N ARG A 168 2.59 -3.31 1.80
CA ARG A 168 2.60 -1.84 1.64
C ARG A 168 2.55 -1.42 0.18
N ILE A 169 3.33 -2.07 -0.69
CA ILE A 169 3.32 -1.71 -2.12
C ILE A 169 2.08 -2.27 -2.83
N GLU A 170 1.59 -3.46 -2.46
CA GLU A 170 0.36 -4.01 -3.03
C GLU A 170 -0.84 -3.08 -2.76
N PHE A 171 -1.04 -2.70 -1.49
CA PHE A 171 -2.20 -1.91 -1.04
C PHE A 171 -1.94 -0.41 -0.95
N VAL A 172 -0.89 0.08 -1.61
CA VAL A 172 -0.64 1.52 -1.71
C VAL A 172 -1.89 2.22 -2.28
N HIS A 173 -2.30 3.33 -1.67
CA HIS A 173 -3.54 4.08 -1.99
C HIS A 173 -4.87 3.46 -1.54
N GLU A 174 -4.88 2.32 -0.84
CA GLU A 174 -6.12 1.68 -0.35
C GLU A 174 -6.38 1.90 1.16
N GLY A 175 -5.55 2.69 1.84
CA GLY A 175 -5.74 3.04 3.25
C GLY A 175 -5.38 1.94 4.26
N LEU A 176 -5.18 0.68 3.82
CA LEU A 176 -4.90 -0.45 4.71
C LEU A 176 -3.63 -0.28 5.57
N ARG A 177 -2.64 0.52 5.11
CA ARG A 177 -1.43 0.80 5.89
C ARG A 177 -1.73 1.46 7.23
N TRP A 178 -2.81 2.25 7.33
CA TRP A 178 -3.21 2.86 8.60
C TRP A 178 -3.55 1.79 9.64
N LEU A 179 -4.27 0.73 9.23
CA LEU A 179 -4.63 -0.38 10.10
C LEU A 179 -3.40 -1.14 10.59
N ASP A 180 -2.41 -1.35 9.72
CA ASP A 180 -1.13 -1.97 10.12
C ASP A 180 -0.38 -1.12 11.15
N ILE A 181 -0.37 0.21 10.97
CA ILE A 181 0.27 1.12 11.92
C ILE A 181 -0.41 1.06 13.29
N LEU A 182 -1.74 1.04 13.33
CA LEU A 182 -2.49 0.96 14.59
C LEU A 182 -2.22 -0.36 15.32
N ARG A 183 -2.35 -1.49 14.63
CA ARG A 183 -2.28 -2.82 15.26
C ARG A 183 -0.85 -3.19 15.71
N LEU A 184 0.18 -2.70 15.00
CA LEU A 184 1.59 -2.94 15.33
C LEU A 184 2.24 -1.77 16.06
N ARG A 185 1.48 -0.72 16.39
CA ARG A 185 1.94 0.47 17.11
C ARG A 185 3.19 1.11 16.50
N MET A 186 3.24 1.16 15.16
CA MET A 186 4.41 1.70 14.45
C MET A 186 4.52 3.21 14.64
N ARG A 187 5.70 3.76 14.94
CA ARG A 187 5.94 5.21 14.93
C ARG A 187 5.72 5.75 13.51
N ILE A 188 5.05 6.90 13.41
CA ILE A 188 4.82 7.59 12.14
C ILE A 188 5.55 8.92 12.17
N GLU A 189 6.14 9.28 11.04
CA GLU A 189 6.69 10.60 10.81
C GLU A 189 6.15 11.14 9.48
N HIS A 190 5.43 12.25 9.55
CA HIS A 190 4.93 12.97 8.37
C HIS A 190 5.82 14.19 8.13
N PRO A 191 6.79 14.11 7.20
CA PRO A 191 7.55 15.28 6.81
C PRO A 191 6.63 16.21 6.01
N VAL A 192 6.42 17.44 6.49
CA VAL A 192 5.72 18.47 5.71
C VAL A 192 6.74 19.15 4.82
N ALA A 193 6.66 18.88 3.52
CA ALA A 193 7.50 19.52 2.52
C ALA A 193 7.02 20.95 2.23
N ASP A 194 7.24 21.87 3.17
CA ASP A 194 7.21 23.30 2.86
C ASP A 194 8.66 23.79 2.74
N LYS A 195 9.12 24.04 1.51
CA LYS A 195 10.51 24.41 1.21
C LYS A 195 10.86 25.85 1.65
N SER A 196 9.88 26.65 2.09
CA SER A 196 10.10 28.04 2.54
C SER A 196 9.78 28.30 4.01
N ILE A 197 9.25 27.32 4.75
CA ILE A 197 8.94 27.48 6.17
C ILE A 197 10.03 26.77 7.00
N THR A 198 10.93 27.56 7.58
CA THR A 198 11.88 27.15 8.61
C THR A 198 11.16 26.87 9.92
N GLY A 199 10.50 25.72 10.01
CA GLY A 199 9.90 25.20 11.24
C GLY A 199 9.81 23.68 11.16
N GLN A 200 10.28 22.97 12.19
CA GLN A 200 10.13 21.52 12.27
C GLN A 200 8.65 21.16 12.42
N PHE A 201 7.98 20.90 11.29
CA PHE A 201 6.61 20.37 11.25
C PHE A 201 6.59 18.87 10.94
N ASN A 202 7.65 18.14 11.31
CA ASN A 202 7.59 16.69 11.32
C ASN A 202 6.55 16.30 12.38
N THR A 203 5.31 16.03 11.94
CA THR A 203 4.30 15.50 12.85
C THR A 203 4.69 14.06 13.09
N VAL A 204 5.29 13.84 14.26
CA VAL A 204 5.61 12.51 14.74
C VAL A 204 4.42 12.03 15.59
N LEU A 205 3.89 10.86 15.24
CA LEU A 205 2.96 10.14 16.08
C LEU A 205 3.71 8.96 16.70
N GLU A 206 3.90 9.02 18.01
CA GLU A 206 4.52 7.93 18.77
C GLU A 206 3.57 6.74 18.91
N ALA A 207 4.10 5.55 19.22
CA ALA A 207 3.38 4.26 19.21
C ALA A 207 1.99 4.28 19.88
N ASN A 208 1.85 5.02 20.98
CA ASN A 208 0.62 5.13 21.78
C ASN A 208 -0.03 6.52 21.70
N ASP A 209 0.29 7.31 20.68
CA ASP A 209 -0.24 8.66 20.52
C ASP A 209 -1.77 8.64 20.32
N PRO A 210 -2.56 9.33 21.18
CA PRO A 210 -4.02 9.34 21.09
C PRO A 210 -4.57 9.89 19.77
N ARG A 211 -3.79 10.74 19.08
CA ARG A 211 -4.16 11.34 17.77
C ARG A 211 -4.25 10.32 16.64
N ARG A 212 -3.86 9.07 16.89
CA ARG A 212 -4.07 7.93 15.99
C ARG A 212 -5.53 7.48 15.89
N GLN A 213 -6.37 7.88 16.84
CA GLN A 213 -7.81 7.61 16.79
C GLN A 213 -8.54 8.74 16.08
N ILE A 214 -9.48 8.38 15.20
CA ILE A 214 -10.37 9.37 14.57
C ILE A 214 -11.22 10.00 15.67
N GLN A 215 -11.28 11.33 15.70
CA GLN A 215 -12.06 12.03 16.71
C GLN A 215 -13.56 11.82 16.47
N LEU A 216 -14.31 11.70 17.56
CA LEU A 216 -15.77 11.68 17.50
C LEU A 216 -16.31 12.92 16.77
N PRO A 217 -17.30 12.77 15.87
CA PRO A 217 -17.90 13.91 15.18
C PRO A 217 -18.45 14.95 16.17
N PRO A 218 -18.42 16.26 15.84
CA PRO A 218 -18.99 17.29 16.71
C PRO A 218 -20.46 17.04 17.08
N SER A 219 -21.24 16.45 16.17
CA SER A 219 -22.64 16.10 16.42
C SER A 219 -22.83 15.07 17.55
N THR A 220 -21.90 14.12 17.71
CA THR A 220 -21.99 13.12 18.78
C THR A 220 -21.57 13.70 20.12
N VAL A 221 -20.64 14.66 20.12
CA VAL A 221 -20.26 15.40 21.33
C VAL A 221 -21.41 16.28 21.81
N LEU A 222 -22.11 16.95 20.90
CA LEU A 222 -23.34 17.70 21.22
C LEU A 222 -24.46 16.81 21.76
N ALA A 223 -24.49 15.54 21.39
CA ALA A 223 -25.42 14.54 21.92
C ALA A 223 -25.01 13.99 23.30
N GLY A 224 -23.94 14.50 23.90
CA GLY A 224 -23.49 14.16 25.26
C GLY A 224 -22.42 13.07 25.35
N LEU A 225 -21.77 12.69 24.23
CA LEU A 225 -20.61 11.80 24.29
C LEU A 225 -19.31 12.57 24.54
N GLU A 226 -18.51 12.07 25.47
CA GLU A 226 -17.18 12.62 25.75
C GLU A 226 -16.24 12.42 24.54
N PRO A 227 -15.50 13.46 24.11
CA PRO A 227 -14.56 13.34 22.99
C PRO A 227 -13.35 12.47 23.33
N ASN A 228 -12.71 11.88 22.32
CA ASN A 228 -11.49 11.11 22.53
C ASN A 228 -10.35 12.02 23.02
N THR A 229 -9.52 11.48 23.92
CA THR A 229 -8.30 12.12 24.42
C THR A 229 -7.35 12.44 23.27
N ARG A 230 -6.61 13.56 23.37
CA ARG A 230 -5.62 14.00 22.38
C ARG A 230 -4.26 14.24 23.01
#